data_AF-A0A1J9Q0J3-F1
#
_entry.id   AF-A0A1J9Q0J3-F1
#
_cell.length_a   1.000
_cell.length_b   1.000
_cell.length_c   1.000
_cell.angle_alpha   90.00
_cell.angle_beta   90.00
_cell.angle_gamma   90.00
#
_symmetry.space_group_name_H-M   'P 1'
#
loop_
_entity.id
_entity.type
_entity.pdbx_description
1 polymer ?
#
loop_
_entity_poly.entity_id
_entity_poly.type
_entity_poly.pdbx_seq_one_letter_code
_entity_poly.pdbx_strand_id
1 'polypeptide(L)'
;MQNIIVGLRGAQVVLAIIILGLTGWVVNRTRGYSDETNFLLFDSIWTFVIAVPYLVLSPLYLQKFAHKYALIAVEAVTLLFWFAGFIAVAAVLPPSSVCKHSSVCKGLQAATVFGAFE
;
A
#
# COMPACT_ATOMS: atom_id res chain seq x y z
N MET A 1 6.34 24.53 -1.55
CA MET A 1 5.85 23.30 -2.23
C MET A 1 6.63 22.06 -1.80
N GLN A 2 7.96 22.11 -1.69
CA GLN A 2 8.79 20.95 -1.31
C GLN A 2 8.41 20.29 0.04
N ASN A 3 8.08 21.09 1.07
CA ASN A 3 7.68 20.56 2.38
C ASN A 3 6.37 19.76 2.34
N ILE A 4 5.45 20.11 1.44
CA ILE A 4 4.17 19.40 1.27
C ILE A 4 4.41 18.03 0.64
N ILE A 5 5.28 17.96 -0.37
CA ILE A 5 5.62 16.71 -1.05
C ILE A 5 6.28 15.73 -0.08
N VAL A 6 7.26 16.20 0.71
CA VAL A 6 7.93 15.35 1.71
C VAL A 6 6.95 14.87 2.77
N GLY A 7 6.03 15.73 3.21
CA GLY A 7 4.95 15.36 4.13
C GLY A 7 4.05 14.27 3.55
N LEU A 8 3.65 14.38 2.28
CA LEU A 8 2.83 13.38 1.60
C LEU A 8 3.55 12.03 1.51
N ARG A 9 4.86 12.02 1.17
CA ARG A 9 5.67 10.79 1.17
C ARG A 9 5.82 10.20 2.57
N GLY A 10 5.92 11.04 3.59
CA GLY A 10 5.93 10.60 4.98
C GLY A 10 4.65 9.87 5.37
N ALA A 11 3.48 10.44 5.03
CA ALA A 11 2.20 9.78 5.21
C ALA A 11 2.15 8.45 4.44
N GLN A 12 2.70 8.45 3.21
CA GLN A 12 2.73 7.29 2.34
C GLN A 12 3.46 6.10 2.97
N VAL A 13 4.65 6.37 3.54
CA VAL A 13 5.44 5.37 4.27
C VAL A 13 4.69 4.85 5.50
N VAL A 14 4.06 5.73 6.26
CA VAL A 14 3.36 5.35 7.49
C VAL A 14 2.19 4.41 7.17
N LEU A 15 1.37 4.75 6.17
CA LEU A 15 0.25 3.92 5.75
C LEU A 15 0.73 2.59 5.16
N ALA A 16 1.77 2.60 4.32
CA ALA A 16 2.36 1.38 3.78
C ALA A 16 2.86 0.43 4.90
N ILE A 17 3.51 0.94 5.95
CA ILE A 17 3.96 0.11 7.09
C ILE A 17 2.77 -0.49 7.87
N ILE A 18 1.71 0.29 8.09
CA ILE A 18 0.50 -0.19 8.77
C ILE A 18 -0.11 -1.34 7.97
N ILE A 19 -0.27 -1.16 6.66
CA ILE A 19 -0.87 -2.16 5.78
C ILE A 19 0.03 -3.39 5.65
N LEU A 20 1.35 -3.21 5.57
CA LEU A 20 2.34 -4.29 5.58
C LEU A 20 2.19 -5.17 6.83
N GLY A 21 2.07 -4.56 8.01
CA GLY A 21 1.87 -5.29 9.27
C GLY A 21 0.55 -6.06 9.31
N LEU A 22 -0.55 -5.40 8.91
CA LEU A 22 -1.89 -6.01 8.91
C LEU A 22 -1.97 -7.16 7.91
N THR A 23 -1.62 -6.90 6.65
CA THR A 23 -1.71 -7.91 5.57
C THR A 23 -0.68 -9.01 5.77
N GLY A 24 0.54 -8.70 6.22
CA GLY A 24 1.57 -9.70 6.50
C GLY A 24 1.16 -10.68 7.60
N TRP A 25 0.55 -10.17 8.68
CA TRP A 25 -0.01 -11.03 9.72
C TRP A 25 -1.17 -11.89 9.18
N VAL A 26 -2.07 -11.32 8.38
CA VAL A 26 -3.19 -12.08 7.78
C VAL A 26 -2.66 -13.19 6.85
N VAL A 27 -1.76 -12.87 5.92
CA VAL A 27 -1.18 -13.82 4.98
C VAL A 27 -0.48 -14.96 5.71
N ASN A 28 0.29 -14.66 6.75
CA ASN A 28 0.91 -15.70 7.57
C ASN A 28 -0.13 -16.60 8.27
N ARG A 29 -1.22 -16.01 8.77
CA ARG A 29 -2.28 -16.75 9.47
C ARG A 29 -3.14 -17.61 8.54
N THR A 30 -3.42 -17.12 7.33
CA THR A 30 -4.24 -17.81 6.31
C THR A 30 -3.41 -18.67 5.36
N ARG A 31 -2.08 -18.70 5.53
CA ARG A 31 -1.12 -19.35 4.61
C ARG A 31 -1.25 -18.85 3.16
N GLY A 32 -1.53 -17.56 2.99
CA GLY A 32 -1.61 -16.90 1.68
C GLY A 32 -2.81 -17.34 0.83
N TYR A 33 -3.91 -17.75 1.44
CA TYR A 33 -5.09 -18.28 0.73
C TYR A 33 -5.77 -17.30 -0.24
N SER A 34 -5.66 -15.99 -0.01
CA SER A 34 -6.35 -14.95 -0.79
C SER A 34 -5.34 -14.16 -1.63
N ASP A 35 -5.50 -14.23 -2.94
CA ASP A 35 -4.67 -13.49 -3.89
C ASP A 35 -4.87 -11.98 -3.75
N GLU A 36 -6.09 -11.54 -3.40
CA GLU A 36 -6.41 -10.13 -3.14
C GLU A 36 -5.60 -9.60 -1.96
N THR A 37 -5.51 -10.38 -0.88
CA THR A 37 -4.72 -10.02 0.30
C THR A 37 -3.22 -10.06 0.00
N ASN A 38 -2.77 -11.07 -0.76
CA ASN A 38 -1.38 -11.20 -1.17
C ASN A 38 -0.95 -10.02 -2.06
N PHE A 39 -1.84 -9.54 -2.94
CA PHE A 39 -1.60 -8.36 -3.76
C PHE A 39 -1.53 -7.08 -2.92
N LEU A 40 -2.44 -6.87 -1.97
CA LEU A 40 -2.37 -5.72 -1.07
C LEU A 40 -1.09 -5.73 -0.19
N LEU A 41 -0.62 -6.92 0.20
CA LEU A 41 0.67 -7.08 0.85
C LEU A 41 1.81 -6.67 -0.09
N PHE A 42 1.78 -7.11 -1.35
CA PHE A 42 2.75 -6.70 -2.37
C PHE A 42 2.78 -5.18 -2.56
N ASP A 43 1.63 -4.52 -2.64
CA ASP A 43 1.53 -3.06 -2.83
C ASP A 43 2.20 -2.29 -1.69
N SER A 44 2.03 -2.77 -0.45
CA SER A 44 2.70 -2.19 0.72
C SER A 44 4.23 -2.33 0.65
N ILE A 45 4.72 -3.48 0.17
CA ILE A 45 6.17 -3.73 -0.02
C ILE A 45 6.71 -2.88 -1.18
N TRP A 46 5.99 -2.84 -2.31
CA TRP A 46 6.30 -2.01 -3.47
C TRP A 46 6.46 -0.55 -3.07
N THR A 47 5.50 -0.02 -2.32
CA THR A 47 5.50 1.38 -1.91
C THR A 47 6.65 1.69 -0.95
N PHE A 48 6.85 0.84 0.05
CA PHE A 48 7.87 1.05 1.07
C PHE A 48 9.30 0.88 0.54
N VAL A 49 9.55 -0.15 -0.28
CA VAL A 49 10.90 -0.55 -0.71
C VAL A 49 11.30 0.08 -2.05
N ILE A 50 10.35 0.30 -2.95
CA ILE A 50 10.64 0.72 -4.34
C ILE A 50 10.15 2.15 -4.58
N ALA A 51 8.85 2.40 -4.44
CA ALA A 51 8.26 3.67 -4.87
C ALA A 51 8.82 4.86 -4.08
N VAL A 52 8.72 4.85 -2.75
CA VAL A 52 9.16 5.98 -1.92
C VAL A 52 10.68 6.20 -2.04
N PRO A 53 11.55 5.18 -1.91
CA PRO A 53 12.99 5.39 -2.10
C PRO A 53 13.33 5.93 -3.48
N TYR A 54 12.69 5.45 -4.55
CA TYR A 54 12.92 5.98 -5.90
C TYR A 54 12.50 7.45 -6.01
N LEU A 55 11.32 7.81 -5.52
CA LEU A 55 10.76 9.16 -5.63
C LEU A 55 11.48 10.19 -4.76
N VAL A 56 12.09 9.77 -3.64
CA VAL A 56 12.86 10.64 -2.73
C VAL A 56 14.33 10.70 -3.11
N LEU A 57 14.99 9.56 -3.36
CA LEU A 57 16.43 9.52 -3.61
C LEU A 57 16.80 9.95 -5.03
N SER A 58 15.94 9.72 -6.03
CA SER A 58 16.27 10.10 -7.41
C SER A 58 16.45 11.61 -7.60
N PRO A 59 15.58 12.52 -7.10
CA PRO A 59 15.82 13.95 -7.24
C PRO A 59 16.96 14.47 -6.34
N LEU A 60 17.24 13.79 -5.22
CA LEU A 60 18.24 14.24 -4.24
C LEU A 60 19.67 13.83 -4.60
N TYR A 61 19.86 12.60 -5.07
CA TYR A 61 21.20 12.00 -5.21
C TYR A 61 21.48 11.45 -6.61
N LEU A 62 20.43 11.08 -7.37
CA LEU A 62 20.57 10.36 -8.63
C LEU A 62 19.91 11.10 -9.80
N GLN A 63 20.31 12.36 -10.01
CA GLN A 63 19.75 13.23 -11.05
C GLN A 63 19.81 12.63 -12.47
N LYS A 64 20.77 11.73 -12.75
CA LYS A 64 20.86 10.98 -14.02
C LYS A 64 19.69 10.01 -14.23
N PHE A 65 19.12 9.47 -13.15
CA PHE A 65 18.00 8.52 -13.18
C PHE A 65 16.65 9.18 -12.90
N ALA A 66 16.65 10.47 -12.54
CA ALA A 66 15.45 11.28 -12.31
C ALA A 66 14.81 11.74 -13.63
N HIS A 67 14.45 10.78 -14.49
CA HIS A 67 13.66 11.08 -15.68
C HIS A 67 12.24 11.44 -15.27
N LYS A 68 11.76 12.60 -15.70
CA LYS A 68 10.40 13.11 -15.38
C LYS A 68 9.31 12.07 -15.70
N TYR A 69 9.45 11.36 -16.82
CA TYR A 69 8.52 10.31 -17.22
C TYR A 69 8.56 9.08 -16.30
N ALA A 70 9.75 8.70 -15.82
CA ALA A 70 9.89 7.56 -14.91
C ALA A 70 9.31 7.86 -13.53
N LEU A 71 9.53 9.08 -13.02
CA LEU A 71 8.91 9.56 -11.78
C LEU A 71 7.37 9.51 -11.86
N ILE A 72 6.80 10.05 -12.94
CA ILE A 72 5.34 10.03 -13.15
C ILE A 72 4.84 8.59 -13.32
N ALA A 73 5.58 7.73 -14.03
CA ALA A 73 5.20 6.34 -14.21
C ALA A 73 5.17 5.57 -12.88
N VAL A 74 6.19 5.72 -12.03
CA VAL A 74 6.22 5.08 -10.71
C VAL A 74 5.07 5.58 -9.83
N GLU A 75 4.77 6.87 -9.87
CA GLU A 75 3.62 7.43 -9.15
C GLU A 75 2.30 6.83 -9.65
N ALA A 76 2.08 6.83 -10.97
CA ALA A 76 0.85 6.34 -11.57
C ALA A 76 0.65 4.84 -11.33
N VAL A 77 1.71 4.04 -11.43
CA VAL A 77 1.68 2.62 -11.10
C VAL A 77 1.31 2.40 -9.64
N THR A 78 1.90 3.18 -8.72
CA THR A 78 1.61 3.08 -7.29
C THR A 78 0.14 3.40 -7.00
N LEU A 79 -0.40 4.45 -7.60
CA LEU A 79 -1.82 4.81 -7.48
C LEU A 79 -2.74 3.70 -8.03
N LEU A 80 -2.41 3.13 -9.19
CA LEU A 80 -3.20 2.06 -9.80
C LEU A 80 -3.18 0.78 -8.96
N PHE A 81 -2.02 0.44 -8.39
CA PHE A 81 -1.85 -0.69 -7.49
C PHE A 81 -2.73 -0.52 -6.25
N TRP A 82 -2.57 0.57 -5.50
CA TRP A 82 -3.40 0.83 -4.33
C TRP A 82 -4.89 0.84 -4.65
N PHE A 83 -5.29 1.54 -5.72
CA PHE A 83 -6.68 1.58 -6.17
C PHE A 83 -7.25 0.20 -6.47
N ALA A 84 -6.51 -0.66 -7.17
CA ALA A 84 -6.93 -2.03 -7.43
C ALA A 84 -6.93 -2.89 -6.17
N GLY A 85 -5.89 -2.77 -5.33
CA GLY A 85 -5.65 -3.62 -4.17
C GLY A 85 -6.70 -3.45 -3.09
N PHE A 86 -7.01 -2.21 -2.68
CA PHE A 86 -8.02 -2.01 -1.64
C PHE A 86 -9.42 -2.44 -2.13
N ILE A 87 -9.75 -2.20 -3.40
CA ILE A 87 -11.05 -2.61 -3.98
C ILE A 87 -11.17 -4.13 -4.06
N ALA A 88 -10.10 -4.81 -4.48
CA ALA A 88 -10.09 -6.28 -4.55
C ALA A 88 -10.35 -6.90 -3.18
N VAL A 89 -9.66 -6.41 -2.14
CA VAL A 89 -9.90 -6.87 -0.76
C VAL A 89 -11.30 -6.47 -0.29
N ALA A 90 -11.78 -5.26 -0.59
CA ALA A 90 -13.13 -4.82 -0.22
C ALA A 90 -14.24 -5.70 -0.82
N ALA A 91 -14.07 -6.16 -2.06
CA ALA A 91 -15.06 -6.95 -2.78
C ALA A 91 -15.27 -8.36 -2.19
N VAL A 92 -14.23 -8.94 -1.59
CA VAL A 92 -14.29 -10.27 -0.97
C VAL A 92 -14.62 -10.21 0.52
N LEU A 93 -14.63 -9.01 1.11
CA LEU A 93 -14.85 -8.83 2.54
C LEU A 93 -16.34 -8.89 2.90
N PRO A 94 -16.73 -9.71 3.89
CA PRO A 94 -18.10 -9.72 4.35
C PRO A 94 -18.43 -8.47 5.18
N PRO A 95 -19.73 -8.15 5.35
CA PRO A 95 -20.17 -7.00 6.12
C PRO A 95 -19.62 -6.99 7.56
N SER A 96 -19.44 -5.80 8.12
CA SER A 96 -18.90 -5.59 9.48
C SER A 96 -19.69 -6.32 10.58
N SER A 97 -20.98 -6.56 10.38
CA SER A 97 -21.82 -7.34 11.29
C SER A 97 -21.38 -8.81 11.43
N VAL A 98 -20.86 -9.39 10.35
CA VAL A 98 -20.44 -10.80 10.29
C VAL A 98 -19.01 -10.97 10.84
N CYS A 99 -18.17 -9.95 10.74
CA CYS A 99 -16.76 -10.01 11.16
C CYS A 99 -16.49 -9.82 12.66
N LYS A 100 -17.51 -9.94 13.50
CA LYS A 100 -17.41 -9.62 14.94
C LYS A 100 -16.37 -10.46 15.70
N HIS A 101 -16.21 -11.74 15.34
CA HIS A 101 -15.36 -12.70 16.04
C HIS A 101 -14.05 -13.06 15.29
N SER A 102 -13.84 -12.56 14.07
CA SER A 102 -12.65 -12.86 13.29
C SER A 102 -11.66 -11.70 13.34
N SER A 103 -10.53 -11.90 14.03
CA SER A 103 -9.41 -10.94 14.04
C SER A 103 -8.81 -10.75 12.64
N VAL A 104 -8.81 -11.79 11.81
CA VAL A 104 -8.40 -11.73 10.40
C VAL A 104 -9.27 -10.78 9.61
N CYS A 105 -10.59 -10.89 9.73
CA CYS A 105 -11.48 -10.01 8.98
C CYS A 105 -11.37 -8.54 9.45
N LYS A 106 -11.26 -8.29 10.76
CA LYS A 106 -11.06 -6.93 11.27
C LYS A 106 -9.73 -6.33 10.78
N GLY A 107 -8.68 -7.16 10.71
CA GLY A 107 -7.39 -6.76 10.12
C GLY A 107 -7.52 -6.37 8.65
N LEU A 108 -8.23 -7.16 7.86
CA LEU A 108 -8.48 -6.84 6.45
C LEU A 108 -9.38 -5.62 6.25
N GLN A 109 -10.38 -5.41 7.12
CA GLN A 109 -11.21 -4.20 7.08
C GLN A 109 -10.38 -2.95 7.35
N ALA A 110 -9.53 -3.00 8.37
CA ALA A 110 -8.59 -1.91 8.64
C ALA A 110 -7.63 -1.70 7.46
N ALA A 111 -7.04 -2.77 6.92
CA ALA A 111 -6.13 -2.69 5.77
C ALA A 111 -6.81 -2.09 4.53
N THR A 112 -8.08 -2.43 4.29
CA THR A 112 -8.89 -1.87 3.19
C THR A 112 -9.10 -0.37 3.36
N VAL A 113 -9.48 0.08 4.57
CA VAL A 113 -9.72 1.49 4.86
C VAL A 113 -8.42 2.30 4.75
N PHE A 114 -7.32 1.81 5.32
CA PHE A 114 -6.03 2.49 5.20
C PHE A 114 -5.51 2.51 3.77
N GLY A 115 -5.71 1.42 3.02
CA GLY A 115 -5.32 1.34 1.61
C GLY A 115 -6.13 2.28 0.69
N ALA A 116 -7.32 2.71 1.10
CA ALA A 116 -8.09 3.71 0.36
C ALA A 116 -7.56 5.15 0.54
N PHE A 117 -6.66 5.39 1.50
CA PHE A 117 -6.01 6.69 1.71
C PHE A 117 -4.64 6.81 0.99
N GLU A 118 -4.14 5.72 0.41
CA GLU A 118 -2.95 5.67 -0.45
C GLU A 118 -3.29 5.97 -1.91
#